data_AF-A0A3R7GG93-F1
#
_entry.id   AF-A0A3R7GG93-F1
#
_cell.length_a   1.000
_cell.length_b   1.000
_cell.length_c   1.000
_cell.angle_alpha   90.00
_cell.angle_beta   90.00
_cell.angle_gamma   90.00
#
_symmetry.space_group_name_H-M   'P 1'
#
loop_
_entity.id
_entity.type
_entity.pdbx_description
1 polymer ?
#
loop_
_entity_poly.entity_id
_entity_poly.type
_entity_poly.pdbx_seq_one_letter_code
_entity_poly.pdbx_strand_id
1 'polypeptide(L)' 'MLVHIFRGPGRVFGFTADETAANLPAKFAPWVSFRSVELSRDKPTPGVDPGSCLDDIENYGFHITDAHVRIADKLV' A
#
# COMPACT_ATOMS: atom_id res chain seq x y z
N MET A 1 10.61 7.63 2.09
CA MET A 1 10.44 6.25 2.59
C MET A 1 10.29 5.33 1.41
N LEU A 2 11.08 4.24 1.36
CA LEU A 2 10.91 3.21 0.35
C LEU A 2 9.64 2.41 0.65
N VAL A 3 8.73 2.34 -0.32
CA VAL A 3 7.47 1.62 -0.22
C VAL A 3 7.37 0.60 -1.35
N HIS A 4 7.07 -0.64 -0.98
CA HIS A 4 6.88 -1.77 -1.86
C HIS A 4 5.39 -1.93 -2.18
N ILE A 5 5.08 -2.03 -3.47
CA ILE A 5 3.71 -2.10 -3.99
C ILE A 5 3.46 -3.51 -4.49
N PHE A 6 2.37 -4.10 -4.03
CA PHE A 6 1.90 -5.42 -4.40
C PHE A 6 0.50 -5.35 -5.00
N ARG A 7 0.22 -6.23 -5.96
CA ARG A 7 -1.10 -6.44 -6.54
C ARG A 7 -1.77 -7.62 -5.86
N GLY A 8 -2.98 -7.40 -5.38
CA GLY A 8 -3.90 -8.46 -4.96
C GLY A 8 -4.90 -8.80 -6.07
N PRO A 9 -5.88 -9.68 -5.79
CA PRO A 9 -6.97 -9.98 -6.70
C PRO A 9 -7.74 -8.73 -7.14
N GLY A 10 -8.20 -8.73 -8.39
CA GLY A 10 -9.01 -7.64 -8.93
C GLY A 10 -8.21 -6.34 -9.13
N ARG A 11 -8.62 -5.26 -8.46
CA ARG A 11 -7.98 -3.94 -8.53
C ARG A 11 -7.44 -3.50 -7.17
N VAL A 12 -7.06 -4.46 -6.33
CA VAL A 12 -6.52 -4.21 -5.00
C VAL A 12 -5.00 -4.01 -5.09
N PHE A 13 -4.52 -2.94 -4.48
CA PHE A 13 -3.10 -2.66 -4.33
C PHE A 13 -2.76 -2.52 -2.84
N GLY A 14 -1.73 -3.25 -2.42
CA GLY A 14 -1.13 -3.15 -1.10
C GLY A 14 0.18 -2.39 -1.17
N PHE A 15 0.43 -1.55 -0.17
CA PHE A 15 1.61 -0.73 -0.03
C PHE A 15 2.19 -0.98 1.36
N THR A 16 3.47 -1.27 1.46
CA THR A 16 4.13 -1.58 2.73
C THR A 16 5.61 -1.22 2.69
N ALA A 17 6.22 -0.99 3.84
CA ALA A 17 7.68 -0.87 3.97
C ALA A 17 8.38 -2.25 4.01
N ASP A 18 7.63 -3.35 4.13
CA ASP A 18 8.14 -4.72 4.12
C ASP A 18 8.28 -5.24 2.69
N GLU A 19 9.51 -5.51 2.27
CA GLU A 19 9.84 -6.05 0.94
C GLU A 19 9.18 -7.41 0.65
N THR A 20 8.78 -8.16 1.68
CA THR A 20 8.16 -9.48 1.55
C THR A 20 6.63 -9.44 1.55
N ALA A 21 6.03 -8.28 1.86
CA ALA A 21 4.59 -8.14 2.09
C ALA A 21 4.02 -9.08 3.18
N ALA A 22 4.84 -9.56 4.12
CA ALA A 22 4.38 -10.46 5.17
C ALA A 22 3.31 -9.82 6.08
N ASN A 23 3.29 -8.49 6.15
CA ASN A 23 2.31 -7.73 6.92
C ASN A 23 1.02 -7.38 6.15
N LEU A 24 0.90 -7.76 4.86
CA LEU A 24 -0.33 -7.48 4.11
C LEU A 24 -1.44 -8.50 4.45
N PRO A 25 -2.72 -8.07 4.53
CA PRO A 25 -3.85 -8.95 4.86
C PRO A 25 -4.00 -10.15 3.92
N ALA A 26 -4.07 -11.35 4.49
CA ALA A 26 -4.20 -12.60 3.74
C ALA A 26 -5.48 -12.70 2.89
N LYS A 27 -6.54 -11.94 3.23
CA LYS A 27 -7.81 -11.96 2.47
C LYS A 27 -7.69 -11.40 1.05
N PHE A 28 -6.65 -10.64 0.77
CA PHE A 28 -6.32 -10.13 -0.56
C PHE A 28 -5.08 -10.81 -1.13
N ALA A 29 -4.65 -11.93 -0.56
CA ALA A 29 -3.68 -12.81 -1.17
C ALA A 29 -4.31 -13.55 -2.38
N PRO A 30 -3.51 -14.02 -3.34
CA PRO A 30 -2.05 -13.91 -3.41
C PRO A 30 -1.59 -12.48 -3.75
N TRP A 31 -0.60 -12.00 -3.00
CA TRP A 31 0.08 -10.74 -3.30
C TRP A 31 1.20 -10.98 -4.31
N VAL A 32 1.24 -10.16 -5.36
CA VAL A 32 2.26 -10.22 -6.39
C VAL A 32 3.05 -8.92 -6.39
N SER A 33 4.37 -9.01 -6.23
CA SER A 33 5.25 -7.83 -6.29
C SER A 33 5.04 -7.09 -7.61
N PHE A 34 4.84 -5.77 -7.53
CA PHE A 34 4.59 -4.93 -8.70
C PHE A 34 5.71 -3.93 -8.94
N ARG A 35 6.02 -3.07 -7.96
CA ARG A 35 7.14 -2.12 -8.01
C ARG A 35 7.47 -1.58 -6.63
N SER A 36 8.63 -0.96 -6.50
CA SER A 36 8.98 -0.15 -5.33
C SER A 36 9.07 1.32 -5.72
N VAL A 37 8.71 2.22 -4.81
CA VAL A 37 8.78 3.66 -5.03
C VAL A 37 9.22 4.36 -3.75
N GLU A 38 10.05 5.38 -3.89
CA GLU A 38 10.35 6.26 -2.78
C GLU A 38 9.28 7.35 -2.66
N LEU A 39 8.50 7.28 -1.57
CA LEU A 39 7.48 8.27 -1.27
C LEU A 39 8.03 9.35 -0.33
N SER A 40 7.66 10.59 -0.61
CA SER A 40 7.85 11.74 0.26
C SER A 40 6.57 12.57 0.26
N ARG A 41 6.23 13.17 1.41
CA ARG A 41 5.07 14.08 1.54
C ARG A 41 5.22 15.32 0.68
N ASP A 42 6.45 15.75 0.41
CA ASP A 42 6.74 16.97 -0.37
C ASP A 42 6.68 16.75 -1.89
N LYS A 43 6.62 15.49 -2.34
CA LYS A 43 6.68 15.13 -3.76
C LYS A 43 5.42 14.40 -4.20
N PRO A 44 4.60 15.01 -5.08
CA PRO A 44 3.44 14.31 -5.62
C PRO A 44 3.88 13.07 -6.39
N THR A 45 3.22 11.95 -6.15
CA THR A 45 3.48 10.69 -6.84
C THR A 45 2.23 10.28 -7.62
N PRO A 46 2.31 10.10 -8.95
CA PRO A 46 1.14 9.74 -9.74
C PRO A 46 0.47 8.44 -9.27
N GLY A 47 -0.84 8.51 -9.01
CA GLY A 47 -1.67 7.36 -8.66
C GLY A 47 -1.63 6.93 -7.19
N VAL A 48 -0.93 7.67 -6.31
CA VAL A 48 -1.00 7.45 -4.86
C VAL A 48 -0.96 8.80 -4.16
N ASP A 49 -1.74 8.97 -3.09
CA ASP A 49 -1.55 10.09 -2.17
C ASP A 49 -0.43 9.74 -1.18
N PRO A 50 0.76 10.38 -1.25
CA PRO A 50 1.86 10.06 -0.36
C PRO A 50 1.53 10.34 1.10
N GLY A 51 0.70 11.34 1.41
CA GLY A 51 0.33 11.67 2.79
C GLY A 51 -0.44 10.52 3.43
N SER A 52 -1.60 10.20 2.85
CA SER A 52 -2.46 9.11 3.33
C SER A 52 -1.76 7.75 3.35
N CYS A 53 -0.93 7.46 2.35
CA CYS A 53 -0.19 6.20 2.28
C CYS A 53 0.85 6.08 3.41
N LEU A 54 1.62 7.14 3.65
CA LEU A 54 2.61 7.16 4.73
C LEU A 54 1.95 7.12 6.10
N ASP A 55 0.86 7.86 6.30
CA ASP A 55 0.08 7.83 7.55
C ASP A 55 -0.49 6.43 7.84
N ASP A 56 -1.03 5.74 6.84
CA ASP A 56 -1.56 4.38 7.02
C ASP A 56 -0.45 3.36 7.30
N ILE A 57 0.71 3.48 6.63
CA ILE A 57 1.85 2.62 6.92
C ILE A 57 2.37 2.86 8.35
N GLU A 58 2.40 4.12 8.81
CA GLU A 58 2.83 4.45 10.18
C GLU A 58 1.85 3.93 11.24
N ASN A 59 0.54 4.04 10.99
CA ASN A 59 -0.48 3.66 11.96
C ASN A 59 -0.83 2.16 11.95
N TYR A 60 -0.80 1.52 10.77
CA TYR A 60 -1.30 0.15 10.56
C TYR A 60 -0.25 -0.81 9.99
N GLY A 61 0.92 -0.31 9.59
CA GLY A 61 1.98 -1.07 8.94
C GLY A 61 1.82 -1.20 7.42
N PHE A 62 0.63 -0.93 6.88
CA PHE A 62 0.34 -1.04 5.46
C PHE A 62 -0.74 -0.03 5.00
N HIS A 63 -0.80 0.21 3.70
CA HIS A 63 -1.88 0.95 3.05
C HIS A 63 -2.52 0.08 1.96
N ILE A 64 -3.85 0.11 1.83
CA ILE A 64 -4.59 -0.65 0.79
C ILE A 64 -5.56 0.25 0.06
N THR A 65 -5.57 0.08 -1.27
CA THR A 65 -6.59 0.64 -2.15
C THR A 65 -7.29 -0.46 -2.93
N ASP A 66 -8.58 -0.28 -3.20
CA ASP A 66 -9.36 -1.09 -4.15
C ASP A 66 -9.93 -0.17 -5.23
N ALA A 67 -9.56 -0.39 -6.49
CA ALA A 67 -9.88 0.50 -7.61
C ALA A 67 -9.49 1.98 -7.35
N HIS A 68 -8.38 2.19 -6.64
CA HIS A 68 -7.89 3.49 -6.14
C HIS A 68 -8.76 4.15 -5.04
N VAL A 69 -9.73 3.43 -4.47
CA VAL A 69 -10.44 3.85 -3.26
C VAL A 69 -9.68 3.33 -2.05
N ARG A 70 -9.30 4.21 -1.12
CA ARG A 70 -8.64 3.85 0.14
C ARG A 70 -9.61 3.04 1.01
N ILE A 71 -9.16 1.87 1.48
CA ILE A 71 -9.95 0.98 2.35
C ILE A 71 -9.22 0.52 3.61
N ALA A 72 -8.00 1.03 3.88
CA ALA A 72 -7.15 0.57 4.97
C ALA A 72 -7.83 0.64 6.36
N ASP A 73 -8.61 1.70 6.60
CA ASP A 73 -9.40 1.94 7.81
C ASP A 73 -10.46 0.86 8.11
N LYS A 74 -10.88 0.10 7.08
CA LYS A 74 -11.90 -0.96 7.20
C LYS A 74 -11.31 -2.34 7.47
N LEU A 75 -9.99 -2.42 7.63
CA LEU A 75 -9.24 -3.68 7.70
C LEU A 75 -8.62 -3.96 9.07
N VAL A 76 -8.78 -3.01 10.00
CA VAL A 76 -8.26 -3.04 11.37
C VAL A 76 -9.37 -3.39 12.34
#